data_AF-A0A7C6DQR4-F1
#
_entry.id   AF-A0A7C6DQR4-F1
#
_cell.length_a   1.000
_cell.length_b   1.000
_cell.length_c   1.000
_cell.angle_alpha   90.00
_cell.angle_beta   90.00
_cell.angle_gamma   90.00
#
_symmetry.space_group_name_H-M   'P 1'
#
loop_
_entity.id
_entity.type
_entity.pdbx_description
1 polymer ?
#
loop_
_entity_poly.entity_id
_entity_poly.type
_entity_poly.pdbx_seq_one_letter_code
_entity_poly.pdbx_strand_id
1 'polypeptide(L)'
;YGFLYSTGFECITEKHTNKGRMDLLVITPNKKKYIFELKIVSDEQKGKSIQQVIQKEYHKGIEGVHIIGIEFNPQTRDFYIFTES
;
A
#
# COMPACT_ATOMS: atom_id res chain seq x y z
N TYR A 1 2.99 0.99 11.44
CA TYR A 1 2.23 2.23 11.15
C TYR A 1 2.52 3.39 12.10
N GLY A 2 2.98 3.19 13.35
CA GLY A 2 3.10 4.26 14.35
C GLY A 2 3.88 5.52 13.93
N PHE A 3 4.93 5.39 13.10
CA PHE A 3 5.65 6.55 12.56
C PHE A 3 4.74 7.49 11.75
N LEU A 4 3.93 6.95 10.82
CA LEU A 4 3.03 7.74 9.98
C LEU A 4 1.91 8.41 10.81
N TYR A 5 1.44 7.74 11.86
CA TYR A 5 0.49 8.37 12.79
C TYR A 5 1.10 9.55 13.55
N SER A 6 2.41 9.53 13.80
CA SER A 6 3.10 10.60 14.52
C SER A 6 3.38 11.85 13.68
N THR A 7 3.21 11.80 12.35
CA THR A 7 3.51 12.94 11.46
C THR A 7 2.39 14.00 11.44
N GLY A 8 1.23 13.70 12.05
CA GLY A 8 0.04 14.56 11.95
C GLY A 8 -0.71 14.42 10.62
N PHE A 9 -0.39 13.43 9.79
CA PHE A 9 -1.16 13.11 8.59
C PHE A 9 -2.43 12.34 8.95
N GLU A 10 -3.46 12.49 8.12
CA GLU A 10 -4.66 11.66 8.25
C GLU A 10 -4.31 10.25 7.78
N CYS A 11 -4.43 9.28 8.69
CA CYS A 11 -4.09 7.88 8.46
C CYS A 11 -5.32 6.99 8.72
N ILE A 12 -5.75 6.24 7.70
CA ILE A 12 -6.87 5.32 7.77
C ILE A 12 -6.37 3.91 7.51
N THR A 13 -6.33 3.06 8.53
CA THR A 13 -5.91 1.66 8.45
C THR A 13 -7.07 0.74 8.10
N GLU A 14 -6.77 -0.38 7.43
CA GLU A 14 -7.68 -1.51 7.19
C GLU A 14 -9.02 -1.10 6.56
N LYS A 15 -8.99 -0.14 5.64
CA LYS A 15 -10.20 0.39 5.01
C LYS A 15 -10.79 -0.63 4.04
N HIS A 16 -12.01 -1.08 4.33
CA HIS A 16 -12.78 -1.89 3.39
C HIS A 16 -13.38 -1.02 2.28
N THR A 17 -13.30 -1.52 1.05
CA THR A 17 -13.97 -1.00 -0.14
C THR A 17 -14.79 -2.12 -0.76
N ASN A 18 -15.74 -1.78 -1.61
CA ASN A 18 -16.51 -2.77 -2.37
C ASN A 18 -15.64 -3.67 -3.28
N LYS A 19 -14.37 -3.30 -3.51
CA LYS A 19 -13.42 -3.99 -4.39
C LYS A 19 -12.25 -4.66 -3.66
N GLY A 20 -12.14 -4.50 -2.34
CA GLY A 20 -11.01 -5.02 -1.55
C GLY A 20 -10.74 -4.25 -0.26
N ARG A 21 -9.71 -4.64 0.48
CA ARG A 21 -9.25 -3.98 1.70
C ARG A 21 -7.94 -3.27 1.41
N MET A 22 -7.81 -2.03 1.87
CA MET A 22 -6.55 -1.28 1.84
C MET A 22 -5.87 -1.35 3.21
N ASP A 23 -4.58 -1.67 3.26
CA ASP A 23 -3.88 -1.79 4.54
C ASP A 23 -3.73 -0.42 5.22
N LEU A 24 -3.32 0.61 4.47
CA LEU A 24 -3.23 1.97 4.97
C LEU A 24 -3.45 3.01 3.86
N LEU A 25 -4.33 3.98 4.13
CA LEU A 25 -4.47 5.21 3.35
C LEU A 25 -3.92 6.39 4.16
N VAL A 26 -3.00 7.14 3.57
CA VAL A 26 -2.45 8.38 4.13
C VAL A 26 -2.89 9.56 3.27
N ILE A 27 -3.47 10.58 3.91
CA ILE A 27 -3.84 11.83 3.28
C ILE A 27 -3.00 12.95 3.89
N THR A 28 -2.25 13.61 3.02
CA THR A 28 -1.38 14.73 3.38
C THR A 28 -2.16 16.04 3.48
N PRO A 29 -1.60 17.09 4.11
CA PRO A 29 -2.26 18.40 4.21
C PRO A 29 -2.62 19.02 2.85
N ASN A 30 -1.80 18.79 1.82
CA ASN A 30 -2.06 19.24 0.45
C ASN A 30 -2.96 18.28 -0.35
N LYS A 31 -3.70 17.40 0.33
CA LYS A 31 -4.68 16.46 -0.24
C LYS A 31 -4.10 15.40 -1.18
N LYS A 32 -2.78 15.19 -1.23
CA LYS A 32 -2.21 14.01 -1.88
C LYS A 32 -2.54 12.76 -1.07
N LYS A 33 -2.92 11.70 -1.77
CA LYS A 33 -3.35 10.43 -1.20
C LYS A 33 -2.32 9.36 -1.51
N TYR A 34 -1.94 8.58 -0.50
CA TYR A 34 -1.02 7.47 -0.61
C TYR A 34 -1.68 6.21 -0.05
N ILE A 35 -1.72 5.16 -0.85
CA ILE A 35 -2.15 3.83 -0.39
C ILE A 35 -0.90 2.99 -0.18
N PHE A 36 -0.72 2.48 1.02
CA PHE A 36 0.33 1.50 1.33
C PHE A 36 -0.29 0.12 1.41
N GLU A 37 0.29 -0.82 0.68
CA GLU A 37 -0.05 -2.24 0.72
C GLU A 37 1.16 -3.03 1.17
N LEU A 38 0.97 -3.91 2.16
CA LEU A 38 2.05 -4.66 2.78
C LEU A 38 1.82 -6.15 2.60
N LYS A 39 2.80 -6.85 2.02
CA LYS A 39 2.70 -8.28 1.80
C LYS A 39 3.96 -9.02 2.24
N ILE A 40 3.78 -10.07 3.01
CA ILE A 40 4.85 -11.02 3.31
C ILE A 40 4.91 -12.02 2.15
N VAL A 41 6.09 -12.21 1.56
CA VAL A 41 6.31 -13.07 0.39
C VAL A 41 7.49 -14.02 0.61
N SER A 42 7.48 -15.15 -0.09
CA SER A 42 8.68 -15.98 -0.29
C SER A 42 9.47 -15.50 -1.50
N ASP A 43 10.71 -15.97 -1.67
CA ASP A 43 11.57 -15.59 -2.81
C ASP A 43 10.95 -15.88 -4.17
N GLU A 44 10.20 -16.99 -4.29
CA GLU A 44 9.53 -17.39 -5.54
C GLU A 44 8.42 -16.42 -5.98
N GLN A 45 7.89 -15.63 -5.03
CA GLN A 45 6.76 -14.73 -5.23
C GLN A 45 7.16 -13.26 -5.39
N LYS A 46 8.47 -12.95 -5.30
CA LYS A 46 9.02 -11.61 -5.41
C LYS A 46 8.54 -10.92 -6.71
N GLY A 47 7.98 -9.72 -6.56
CA GLY A 47 7.49 -8.84 -7.61
C GLY A 47 6.15 -9.22 -8.25
N LYS A 48 5.67 -10.47 -8.06
CA LYS A 48 4.41 -10.94 -8.67
C LYS A 48 3.18 -10.70 -7.79
N SER A 49 3.40 -10.68 -6.47
CA SER A 49 2.34 -10.82 -5.48
C SER A 49 1.60 -9.51 -5.24
N ILE A 50 2.32 -8.39 -5.22
CA ILE A 50 1.75 -7.06 -4.99
C ILE A 50 1.10 -6.47 -6.23
N GLN A 51 1.66 -6.74 -7.42
CA GLN A 51 1.08 -6.30 -8.68
C GLN A 51 -0.33 -6.86 -8.88
N GLN A 52 -0.57 -8.13 -8.53
CA GLN A 52 -1.91 -8.72 -8.57
C GLN A 52 -2.90 -8.09 -7.58
N VAL A 53 -2.43 -7.60 -6.43
CA VAL A 53 -3.29 -6.91 -5.45
C VAL A 53 -3.69 -5.54 -5.98
N ILE A 54 -2.74 -4.81 -6.54
CA ILE A 54 -2.94 -3.45 -7.08
C ILE A 54 -3.84 -3.49 -8.34
N GLN A 55 -3.70 -4.52 -9.17
CA GLN A 55 -4.57 -4.80 -10.33
C GLN A 55 -6.04 -5.06 -9.99
N LYS A 56 -6.42 -5.18 -8.70
CA LYS A 56 -7.83 -5.27 -8.30
C LYS A 56 -8.58 -3.93 -8.37
N GLU A 57 -7.90 -2.86 -8.76
CA GLU A 57 -8.51 -1.57 -9.14
C GLU A 57 -9.43 -0.96 -8.07
N TYR A 58 -9.20 -1.25 -6.79
CA TYR A 58 -9.95 -0.60 -5.70
C TYR A 58 -9.62 0.89 -5.58
N HIS A 59 -8.49 1.32 -6.18
CA HIS A 59 -8.13 2.73 -6.33
C HIS A 59 -8.89 3.44 -7.47
N LYS A 60 -9.59 2.71 -8.37
CA LYS A 60 -10.41 3.32 -9.42
C LYS A 60 -11.51 4.17 -8.80
N GLY A 61 -11.47 5.48 -9.09
CA GLY A 61 -12.37 6.49 -8.54
C GLY A 61 -11.73 7.38 -7.48
N ILE A 62 -10.49 7.09 -7.05
CA ILE A 62 -9.69 7.97 -6.21
C ILE A 62 -8.75 8.76 -7.10
N GLU A 63 -9.11 9.99 -7.44
CA GLU A 63 -8.21 10.87 -8.19
C GLU A 63 -6.94 11.20 -7.39
N GLY A 64 -5.81 11.18 -8.09
CA GLY A 64 -4.50 11.62 -7.60
C GLY A 64 -3.94 10.75 -6.47
N VAL A 65 -4.02 9.42 -6.62
CA VAL A 65 -3.56 8.47 -5.61
C VAL A 65 -2.24 7.82 -6.03
N HIS A 66 -1.28 7.85 -5.13
CA HIS A 66 -0.04 7.08 -5.26
C HIS A 66 -0.17 5.76 -4.52
N ILE A 67 0.20 4.67 -5.15
CA ILE A 67 0.19 3.34 -4.55
C ILE A 67 1.63 2.94 -4.25
N ILE A 68 1.87 2.52 -3.02
CA ILE A 68 3.17 2.07 -2.52
C ILE A 68 2.98 0.62 -2.05
N GLY A 69 3.40 -0.31 -2.89
CA GLY A 69 3.40 -1.72 -2.58
C GLY A 69 4.73 -2.13 -1.95
N ILE A 70 4.70 -2.73 -0.77
CA ILE A 70 5.88 -3.23 -0.07
C ILE A 70 5.75 -4.74 0.11
N GLU A 71 6.67 -5.48 -0.49
CA GLU A 71 6.82 -6.91 -0.28
C GLU A 71 8.00 -7.16 0.67
N PHE A 72 7.79 -7.96 1.72
CA PHE A 72 8.80 -8.32 2.70
C PHE A 72 9.06 -9.82 2.69
N ASN A 73 10.32 -10.22 2.51
CA ASN A 73 10.74 -11.61 2.69
C ASN A 73 11.36 -11.79 4.08
N PRO A 74 10.72 -12.55 4.99
CA PRO A 74 11.23 -12.75 6.34
C PRO A 74 12.45 -13.67 6.41
N GLN A 75 12.67 -14.53 5.40
CA GLN A 75 13.80 -15.45 5.35
C GLN A 75 15.09 -14.72 4.98
N THR A 76 15.05 -13.90 3.92
CA THR A 76 16.22 -13.12 3.48
C THR A 76 16.33 -11.78 4.22
N ARG A 77 15.25 -11.33 4.87
CA ARG A 77 15.09 -9.98 5.47
C ARG A 77 15.16 -8.86 4.44
N ASP A 78 14.88 -9.17 3.18
CA ASP A 78 14.80 -8.18 2.11
C ASP A 78 13.41 -7.58 1.97
N PHE A 79 13.36 -6.41 1.36
CA PHE A 79 12.13 -5.78 0.92
C PHE A 79 12.21 -5.38 -0.56
N TYR A 80 11.06 -5.43 -1.24
CA TYR A 80 10.88 -4.93 -2.58
C TYR A 80 9.77 -3.89 -2.59
N ILE A 81 10.00 -2.76 -3.25
CA ILE A 81 9.06 -1.65 -3.31
C ILE A 81 8.59 -1.48 -4.76
N PHE A 82 7.28 -1.39 -4.92
CA PHE A 82 6.63 -1.04 -6.16
C PHE A 82 5.84 0.26 -5.98
N THR A 83 5.88 1.15 -6.97
CA THR A 83 5.16 2.42 -6.94
C THR A 83 4.37 2.66 -8.22
N GLU A 84 3.15 3.16 -8.08
CA GLU A 84 2.26 3.56 -9.19
C GLU A 84 1.58 4.89 -8.85
N SER A 85 1.27 5.71 -9.85
CA SER A 85 0.71 7.07 -9.69
C SER A 85 -0.38 7.36 -10.71
#